data_AF-A0A538S5M8-F1
#
_entry.id   AF-A0A538S5M8-F1
#
_cell.length_a   1.000
_cell.length_b   1.000
_cell.length_c   1.000
_cell.angle_alpha   90.00
_cell.angle_beta   90.00
_cell.angle_gamma   90.00
#
_symmetry.space_group_name_H-M   'P 1'
#
loop_
_entity.id
_entity.type
_entity.pdbx_description
1 polymer ?
#
loop_
_entity_poly.entity_id
_entity_poly.type
_entity_poly.pdbx_seq_one_letter_code
_entity_poly.pdbx_strand_id
1 'polypeptide(L)'
;MLVRCSMILSALMLATYCVQLSRAKSQGWHVQRAHILKHLARQPDRSLVIVHYGKQHSPHDEWIYNEADIDRAKVVWARDMGPSRNRELLEYYHDRSVWLLEADAAEPGLVPYAADR
;
A
#
# COMPACT_ATOMS: atom_id res chain seq x y z
N MET A 1 32.88 -37.31 -2.28
CA MET A 1 31.97 -36.66 -3.26
C MET A 1 30.71 -36.10 -2.58
N LEU A 2 30.02 -36.89 -1.76
CA LEU A 2 28.78 -36.50 -1.04
C LEU A 2 28.87 -35.23 -0.18
N VAL A 3 29.95 -35.05 0.61
CA VAL A 3 30.13 -33.86 1.48
C VAL A 3 30.20 -32.57 0.67
N ARG A 4 30.87 -32.58 -0.49
CA ARG A 4 30.99 -31.41 -1.36
C ARG A 4 29.65 -31.04 -2.00
N CYS A 5 28.87 -32.02 -2.45
CA CYS A 5 27.52 -31.79 -2.98
C CYS A 5 26.58 -31.26 -1.89
N SER A 6 26.67 -31.78 -0.66
CA SER A 6 25.87 -31.30 0.48
C SER A 6 26.20 -29.86 0.87
N MET A 7 27.48 -29.47 0.88
CA MET A 7 27.88 -28.09 1.15
C MET A 7 27.37 -27.12 0.07
N ILE A 8 27.46 -27.50 -1.21
CA ILE A 8 26.98 -26.66 -2.32
C ILE A 8 25.46 -26.49 -2.24
N LEU A 9 24.72 -27.58 -2.00
CA LEU A 9 23.26 -27.53 -1.87
C LEU A 9 22.84 -26.67 -0.68
N SER A 10 23.54 -26.80 0.45
CA SER A 10 23.26 -26.01 1.66
C SER A 10 23.54 -24.52 1.45
N ALA A 11 24.65 -24.18 0.76
CA ALA A 11 24.98 -22.80 0.42
C ALA A 11 23.95 -22.19 -0.55
N LEU A 12 23.48 -22.96 -1.53
CA LEU A 12 22.41 -22.54 -2.45
C LEU A 12 21.08 -22.32 -1.73
N MET A 13 20.66 -23.25 -0.87
CA MET A 13 19.44 -23.10 -0.07
C MET A 13 19.51 -21.90 0.89
N LEU A 14 20.67 -21.67 1.52
CA LEU A 14 20.86 -20.50 2.37
C LEU A 14 20.80 -19.20 1.57
N ALA A 15 21.43 -19.16 0.39
CA ALA A 15 21.40 -17.98 -0.47
C ALA A 15 19.97 -17.66 -0.95
N THR A 16 19.19 -18.66 -1.37
CA THR A 16 17.79 -18.44 -1.77
C THR A 16 16.92 -18.01 -0.59
N TYR A 17 17.11 -18.60 0.59
CA TYR A 17 16.40 -18.20 1.81
C TYR A 17 16.71 -16.75 2.20
N CYS A 18 17.98 -16.33 2.14
CA CYS A 18 18.38 -14.94 2.38
C CYS A 18 17.73 -13.97 1.37
N VAL A 19 17.64 -14.35 0.10
CA VAL A 19 16.96 -13.54 -0.94
C VAL A 19 15.45 -13.46 -0.68
N GLN A 20 14.80 -14.57 -0.30
CA GLN A 20 13.37 -14.61 0.03
C GLN A 20 13.04 -13.73 1.25
N LEU A 21 13.84 -13.83 2.31
CA LEU A 21 13.72 -12.98 3.50
C LEU A 21 13.91 -11.49 3.20
N SER A 22 14.90 -11.18 2.35
CA SER A 22 15.17 -9.80 1.94
C SER A 22 14.00 -9.22 1.14
N ARG A 23 13.43 -10.01 0.22
CA ARG A 23 12.22 -9.66 -0.53
C ARG A 23 11.02 -9.45 0.38
N ALA A 24 10.75 -10.39 1.30
CA ALA A 24 9.65 -10.28 2.26
C ALA A 24 9.77 -9.00 3.11
N LYS A 25 10.97 -8.67 3.60
CA LYS A 25 11.23 -7.40 4.31
C LYS A 25 11.01 -6.16 3.44
N SER A 26 11.37 -6.20 2.16
CA SER A 26 11.14 -5.08 1.23
C SER A 26 9.68 -4.88 0.81
N GLN A 27 8.80 -5.84 1.13
CA GLN A 27 7.38 -5.84 0.74
C GLN A 27 6.43 -5.60 1.92
N GLY A 28 6.93 -5.15 3.07
CA GLY A 28 6.06 -4.77 4.18
C GLY A 28 5.13 -3.61 3.77
N TRP A 29 3.91 -3.61 4.31
CA TRP A 29 2.89 -2.58 4.04
C TRP A 29 3.44 -1.16 4.19
N HIS A 30 4.30 -0.91 5.17
CA HIS A 30 4.89 0.40 5.44
C HIS A 30 5.86 0.85 4.34
N VAL A 31 6.60 -0.08 3.73
CA VAL A 31 7.48 0.20 2.58
C VAL A 31 6.65 0.52 1.35
N GLN A 32 5.62 -0.30 1.08
CA GLN A 32 4.71 -0.10 -0.05
C GLN A 32 3.96 1.23 0.07
N ARG A 33 3.44 1.56 1.25
CA ARG A 33 2.83 2.85 1.55
C ARG A 33 3.81 4.00 1.32
N ALA A 34 5.04 3.89 1.81
CA ALA A 34 6.06 4.93 1.60
C ALA A 34 6.38 5.13 0.11
N HIS A 35 6.40 4.05 -0.68
CA HIS A 35 6.60 4.13 -2.13
C HIS A 35 5.42 4.83 -2.82
N ILE A 36 4.18 4.47 -2.47
CA ILE A 36 2.98 5.11 -3.00
C ILE A 36 2.95 6.59 -2.63
N LEU A 37 3.20 6.94 -1.36
CA LEU A 37 3.26 8.32 -0.90
C LEU A 37 4.29 9.13 -1.67
N LYS A 38 5.51 8.58 -1.85
CA LYS A 38 6.58 9.23 -2.61
C LYS A 38 6.21 9.44 -4.08
N HIS A 39 5.45 8.51 -4.67
CA HIS A 39 4.95 8.64 -6.04
C HIS A 39 3.91 9.76 -6.13
N LEU A 40 2.86 9.72 -5.30
CA LEU A 40 1.79 10.72 -5.29
C LEU A 40 2.29 12.13 -4.94
N ALA A 41 3.26 12.25 -4.03
CA ALA A 41 3.84 13.54 -3.64
C ALA A 41 4.53 14.27 -4.80
N ARG A 42 4.94 13.54 -5.85
CA ARG A 42 5.59 14.11 -7.06
C ARG A 42 4.60 14.46 -8.17
N GLN A 43 3.35 14.03 -8.06
CA GLN A 43 2.33 14.39 -9.04
C GLN A 43 1.97 15.88 -8.88
N PRO A 44 1.52 16.57 -9.94
CA PRO A 44 1.09 17.96 -9.84
C PRO A 44 -0.15 18.10 -8.95
N ASP A 45 -1.09 17.16 -9.05
CA ASP A 45 -2.40 17.23 -8.39
C ASP A 45 -2.35 16.73 -6.93
N ARG A 46 -3.27 17.23 -6.10
CA ARG A 46 -3.48 16.69 -4.75
C ARG A 46 -4.22 15.35 -4.87
N SER A 47 -3.94 14.41 -3.98
CA SER A 47 -4.54 13.08 -4.03
C SER A 47 -5.38 12.78 -2.80
N LEU A 48 -6.48 12.05 -3.03
CA LEU A 48 -7.25 11.34 -2.03
C LEU A 48 -7.14 9.85 -2.32
N VAL A 49 -6.67 9.06 -1.36
CA VAL A 49 -6.56 7.61 -1.46
C VAL A 49 -7.61 6.99 -0.54
N ILE A 50 -8.61 6.36 -1.15
CA ILE A 50 -9.58 5.50 -0.48
C ILE A 50 -8.93 4.12 -0.28
N VAL A 51 -8.87 3.66 0.96
CA VAL A 51 -8.22 2.40 1.35
C VAL A 51 -9.30 1.38 1.68
N HIS A 52 -9.40 0.34 0.86
CA HIS A 52 -10.27 -0.80 1.11
C HIS A 52 -9.49 -1.88 1.88
N TYR A 53 -10.06 -2.30 3.01
CA TYR A 53 -9.53 -3.38 3.83
C TYR A 53 -10.36 -4.64 3.61
N GLY A 54 -9.68 -5.76 3.36
CA GLY A 54 -10.28 -7.08 3.24
C GLY A 54 -10.80 -7.60 4.58
N LYS A 55 -11.62 -8.65 4.52
CA LYS A 55 -12.28 -9.24 5.70
C LYS A 55 -11.31 -9.82 6.73
N GLN A 56 -10.10 -10.18 6.31
CA GLN A 56 -9.05 -10.78 7.14
C GLN A 56 -7.92 -9.79 7.45
N HIS A 57 -8.16 -8.49 7.28
CA HIS A 57 -7.17 -7.45 7.52
C HIS A 57 -6.59 -7.50 8.94
N SER A 58 -5.26 -7.40 9.05
CA SER A 58 -4.55 -7.28 10.31
C SER A 58 -4.51 -5.81 10.76
N PRO A 59 -5.03 -5.43 11.94
CA PRO A 59 -4.95 -4.06 12.46
C PRO A 59 -3.52 -3.51 12.65
N HIS A 60 -2.50 -4.37 12.58
CA HIS A 60 -1.09 -3.96 12.64
C HIS A 60 -0.55 -3.41 11.32
N ASP A 61 -1.28 -3.60 10.22
CA ASP A 61 -0.91 -3.17 8.88
C ASP A 61 -1.64 -1.87 8.50
N GLU A 62 -1.46 -0.83 9.31
CA GLU A 62 -2.28 0.39 9.24
C GLU A 62 -1.81 1.38 8.16
N TRP A 63 -2.62 1.53 7.10
CA TRP A 63 -2.34 2.45 6.00
C TRP A 63 -2.77 3.89 6.26
N ILE A 64 -3.71 4.11 7.17
CA ILE A 64 -4.38 5.39 7.36
C ILE A 64 -3.68 6.19 8.46
N TYR A 65 -2.86 7.14 8.00
CA TYR A 65 -2.39 8.26 8.79
C TYR A 65 -2.12 9.45 7.88
N ASN A 66 -2.55 10.63 8.31
CA ASN A 66 -2.45 11.86 7.54
C ASN A 66 -1.48 12.85 8.18
N GLU A 67 -1.08 13.86 7.41
CA GLU A 67 -0.40 15.04 7.96
C GLU A 67 -1.33 15.78 8.94
N ALA A 68 -0.78 16.59 9.83
CA ALA A 68 -1.57 17.29 10.85
C ALA A 68 -2.59 18.28 10.25
N ASP A 69 -2.22 18.97 9.17
CA ASP A 69 -3.09 19.83 8.38
C ASP A 69 -3.67 19.01 7.21
N ILE A 70 -4.65 18.17 7.51
CA ILE A 70 -5.21 17.17 6.58
C ILE A 70 -5.73 17.85 5.30
N ASP A 71 -6.40 18.99 5.43
CA ASP A 71 -7.05 19.66 4.30
C ASP A 71 -6.06 20.24 3.30
N ARG A 72 -4.88 20.64 3.77
CA ARG A 72 -3.79 21.15 2.94
C ARG A 72 -2.76 20.08 2.56
N ALA A 73 -2.84 18.89 3.14
CA ALA A 73 -1.94 17.77 2.85
C ALA A 73 -1.90 17.45 1.36
N LYS A 74 -0.72 17.07 0.85
CA LYS A 74 -0.55 16.67 -0.56
C LYS A 74 -1.32 15.38 -0.88
N VAL A 75 -1.34 14.46 0.08
CA VAL A 75 -2.01 13.16 -0.01
C VAL A 75 -2.85 12.96 1.26
N VAL A 76 -4.14 12.71 1.08
CA VAL A 76 -5.06 12.32 2.15
C VAL A 76 -5.39 10.84 1.98
N TRP A 77 -5.32 10.08 3.07
CA TRP A 77 -5.69 8.67 3.16
C TRP A 77 -6.98 8.56 3.96
N ALA A 78 -7.95 7.83 3.42
CA ALA A 78 -9.24 7.62 4.07
C ALA A 78 -9.66 6.16 3.94
N ARG A 79 -10.34 5.63 4.96
CA ARG A 79 -10.92 4.30 4.91
C ARG A 79 -12.08 4.30 3.91
N ASP A 80 -12.23 3.22 3.15
CA ASP A 80 -13.46 2.95 2.43
C ASP A 80 -14.63 2.79 3.40
N MET A 81 -15.62 3.66 3.27
CA MET A 81 -16.80 3.73 4.14
C MET A 81 -18.10 3.31 3.42
N GLY A 82 -17.99 2.81 2.18
CA GLY A 82 -19.09 2.45 1.29
C GLY A 82 -19.61 3.64 0.45
N PRO A 83 -20.36 3.37 -0.63
CA PRO A 83 -20.69 4.34 -1.67
C PRO A 83 -21.27 5.67 -1.14
N SER A 84 -22.22 5.60 -0.20
CA SER A 84 -22.90 6.80 0.32
C SER A 84 -21.94 7.73 1.08
N ARG A 85 -21.12 7.18 1.98
CA ARG A 85 -20.21 7.98 2.80
C ARG A 85 -18.96 8.40 2.03
N ASN A 86 -18.52 7.57 1.08
CA ASN A 86 -17.45 7.97 0.18
C ASN A 86 -17.90 9.15 -0.69
N ARG A 87 -19.17 9.21 -1.14
CA ARG A 87 -19.69 10.36 -1.90
C ARG A 87 -19.51 11.69 -1.16
N GLU A 88 -19.87 11.75 0.12
CA GLU A 88 -19.68 12.95 0.95
C GLU A 88 -18.20 13.38 0.98
N LEU A 89 -17.28 12.41 1.09
CA LEU A 89 -15.84 12.67 1.09
C LEU A 89 -15.31 13.14 -0.28
N LEU A 90 -15.83 12.56 -1.37
CA LEU A 90 -15.49 12.96 -2.75
C LEU A 90 -15.97 14.38 -3.06
N GLU A 91 -17.15 14.76 -2.55
CA GLU A 91 -17.67 16.12 -2.67
C GLU A 91 -16.83 17.12 -1.86
N TYR A 92 -16.44 16.75 -0.64
CA TYR A 92 -15.57 17.57 0.21
C TYR A 92 -14.19 17.81 -0.42
N TYR A 93 -13.55 16.74 -0.92
CA TYR A 93 -12.24 16.77 -1.58
C TYR A 93 -12.33 16.75 -3.12
N HIS A 94 -13.29 17.50 -3.68
CA HIS A 94 -13.55 17.54 -5.13
C HIS A 94 -12.38 18.06 -5.98
N ASP A 95 -11.39 18.72 -5.37
CA ASP A 95 -10.20 19.27 -6.02
C ASP A 95 -9.01 18.29 -6.03
N ARG A 96 -9.23 17.01 -5.72
CA ARG A 96 -8.20 15.97 -5.63
C ARG A 96 -8.43 14.85 -6.66
N SER A 97 -7.33 14.30 -7.19
CA SER A 97 -7.37 13.03 -7.90
C SER A 97 -7.65 11.90 -6.91
N VAL A 98 -8.64 11.07 -7.21
CA VAL A 98 -9.11 10.03 -6.27
C VAL A 98 -8.64 8.65 -6.72
N TRP A 99 -8.02 7.94 -5.78
CA TRP A 99 -7.46 6.61 -5.98
C TRP A 99 -8.10 5.61 -5.01
N LEU A 100 -8.18 4.36 -5.44
CA LEU A 100 -8.47 3.21 -4.60
C LEU A 100 -7.19 2.41 -4.38
N LEU A 101 -6.99 2.00 -3.14
CA LEU A 101 -5.97 1.03 -2.73
C LEU A 101 -6.64 -0.17 -2.06
N GLU A 102 -6.37 -1.36 -2.59
CA GLU A 102 -6.73 -2.64 -1.95
C GLU A 102 -5.58 -3.03 -0.99
N ALA A 103 -5.74 -2.75 0.31
CA ALA A 103 -4.65 -2.81 1.30
C ALA A 103 -4.07 -4.22 1.51
N ASP A 104 -4.90 -5.24 1.36
CA ASP A 104 -4.56 -6.65 1.62
C ASP A 104 -4.27 -7.43 0.33
N ALA A 105 -4.11 -6.75 -0.81
CA ALA A 105 -3.69 -7.38 -2.05
C ALA A 105 -2.24 -7.90 -1.94
N ALA A 106 -1.90 -8.95 -2.68
CA ALA A 106 -0.52 -9.46 -2.72
C ALA A 106 0.48 -8.41 -3.23
N GLU A 107 0.04 -7.54 -4.13
CA GLU A 107 0.76 -6.37 -4.64
C GLU A 107 -0.16 -5.15 -4.58
N PRO A 108 -0.21 -4.41 -3.46
CA PRO A 108 -1.06 -3.25 -3.30
C PRO A 108 -0.64 -2.13 -4.27
N GLY A 109 -1.57 -1.75 -5.16
CA GLY A 109 -1.39 -0.72 -6.16
C GLY A 109 -2.55 0.26 -6.19
N LEU A 110 -2.31 1.45 -6.74
CA LEU A 110 -3.36 2.45 -6.92
C LEU A 110 -4.11 2.20 -8.25
N VAL A 111 -5.43 2.23 -8.17
CA VAL A 111 -6.30 2.32 -9.35
C VAL A 111 -7.19 3.56 -9.21
N PRO A 112 -7.65 4.18 -10.32
CA PRO A 112 -8.61 5.27 -10.23
C PRO A 112 -9.87 4.84 -9.45
N TYR A 113 -10.37 5.70 -8.57
CA TYR A 113 -11.58 5.40 -7.81
C TYR A 113 -12.83 5.57 -8.69
N ALA A 114 -13.64 4.52 -8.79
CA ALA A 114 -14.92 4.55 -9.50
C ALA A 114 -16.06 4.90 -8.52
N ALA A 115 -16.75 6.02 -8.76
CA ALA A 115 -17.74 6.58 -7.83
C ALA A 115 -19.06 5.79 -7.73
N ASP A 116 -19.27 4.80 -8.61
CA ASP A 116 -20.42 3.90 -8.66
C ASP A 116 -20.22 2.60 -7.87
N ARG A 117 -19.06 2.43 -7.24
CA ARG A 117 -18.70 1.28 -6.40
C ARG A 117 -19.34 1.32 -5.02
#